data_AF-A0A431PJL4-F1
#
_entry.id   AF-A0A431PJL4-F1
#
_cell.length_a   1.000
_cell.length_b   1.000
_cell.length_c   1.000
_cell.angle_alpha   90.00
_cell.angle_beta   90.00
_cell.angle_gamma   90.00
#
_symmetry.space_group_name_H-M   'P 1'
#
loop_
_entity.id
_entity.type
_entity.pdbx_description
1 polymer ?
#
loop_
_entity_poly.entity_id
_entity_poly.type
_entity_poly.pdbx_seq_one_letter_code
_entity_poly.pdbx_strand_id
1 'polypeptide(L)'
;MTGFRYTLVAALLTLAGAAQAQEAAPATGGQLIGGIVEALGIRKPPPAAPDFVRESRPEQMDYLPMTPRPEKRKTAAELQAAGAELERAAAENRRRGARVKVPD
;
A
#
# COMPACT_ATOMS: atom_id res chain seq x y z
N MET A 1 38.98 -13.26 -40.37
CA MET A 1 38.15 -13.24 -39.13
C MET A 1 38.19 -11.88 -38.41
N THR A 2 38.21 -10.76 -39.14
CA THR A 2 38.31 -9.40 -38.58
C THR A 2 36.97 -8.70 -38.49
N GLY A 3 36.02 -8.97 -39.40
CA GLY A 3 34.69 -8.34 -39.42
C GLY A 3 33.86 -8.59 -38.15
N PHE A 4 33.93 -9.80 -37.58
CA PHE A 4 33.15 -10.18 -36.39
C PHE A 4 33.58 -9.41 -35.12
N ARG A 5 34.83 -8.95 -35.07
CA ARG A 5 35.35 -8.18 -33.93
C ARG A 5 34.84 -6.74 -33.98
N TYR A 6 34.75 -6.16 -35.16
CA TYR A 6 34.21 -4.80 -35.34
C TYR A 6 32.70 -4.74 -35.12
N THR A 7 31.95 -5.77 -35.51
CA THR A 7 30.51 -5.85 -35.23
C THR A 7 30.23 -6.00 -33.73
N LEU A 8 31.07 -6.75 -32.99
CA LEU A 8 30.93 -6.88 -31.54
C LEU A 8 31.24 -5.56 -30.81
N VAL A 9 32.30 -4.86 -31.24
CA VAL A 9 32.66 -3.55 -30.68
C VAL A 9 31.60 -2.49 -30.99
N ALA A 10 31.04 -2.49 -32.21
CA ALA A 10 29.96 -1.59 -32.58
C ALA A 10 28.67 -1.88 -31.78
N ALA A 11 28.33 -3.15 -31.54
CA ALA A 11 27.18 -3.53 -30.73
C ALA A 11 27.34 -3.20 -29.24
N LEU A 12 28.56 -3.26 -28.70
CA LEU A 12 28.86 -2.84 -27.34
C LEU A 12 28.78 -1.31 -27.18
N LEU A 13 29.22 -0.55 -28.18
CA LEU A 13 29.13 0.91 -28.19
C LEU A 13 27.67 1.42 -28.27
N THR A 14 26.80 0.75 -29.01
CA THR A 14 25.37 1.12 -29.08
C THR A 14 24.61 0.76 -27.81
N LEU A 15 24.95 -0.35 -27.13
CA LEU A 15 24.38 -0.67 -25.81
C LEU A 15 24.84 0.31 -24.72
N ALA A 16 26.08 0.78 -24.76
CA ALA A 16 26.59 1.77 -23.81
C ALA A 16 25.98 3.16 -23.99
N GLY A 17 25.61 3.53 -25.22
CA GLY A 17 24.96 4.82 -25.52
C GLY A 17 23.50 4.90 -25.07
N ALA A 18 22.78 3.78 -25.04
CA ALA A 18 21.36 3.75 -24.65
C ALA A 18 21.14 3.88 -23.13
N ALA A 19 22.15 3.62 -22.31
CA ALA A 19 22.05 3.71 -20.85
C ALA A 19 22.15 5.16 -20.32
N GLN A 20 22.63 6.13 -21.11
CA GLN A 20 22.81 7.52 -20.66
C GLN A 20 21.65 8.46 -21.03
N ALA A 21 20.59 7.96 -21.67
CA ALA A 21 19.49 8.79 -22.16
C ALA A 21 18.28 8.89 -21.21
N GLN A 22 18.25 8.15 -20.09
CA GLN A 22 17.09 8.16 -19.17
C GLN A 22 17.17 9.17 -18.02
N GLU A 23 18.27 9.90 -17.85
CA GLU A 23 18.42 10.90 -16.79
C GLU A 23 18.88 12.26 -17.34
N ALA A 24 18.12 12.81 -18.30
CA ALA A 24 18.23 14.22 -18.69
C ALA A 24 17.16 15.06 -17.98
N ALA A 25 17.00 14.88 -16.67
CA ALA A 25 16.48 15.96 -15.83
C ALA A 25 17.65 16.92 -15.56
N PRO A 26 17.47 18.26 -15.60
CA PRO A 26 18.58 19.16 -15.29
C PRO A 26 19.06 18.84 -13.88
N ALA A 27 20.29 18.31 -13.79
CA ALA A 27 20.89 17.95 -12.52
C ALA A 27 20.87 19.20 -11.63
N THR A 28 20.06 19.16 -10.58
CA THR A 28 20.03 20.26 -9.60
C THR A 28 21.42 20.38 -8.99
N GLY A 29 21.86 21.58 -8.57
CA GLY A 29 23.20 21.77 -7.99
C GLY A 29 23.52 20.79 -6.84
N GLY A 30 22.50 20.31 -6.13
CA GLY A 30 22.64 19.27 -5.11
C GLY A 30 23.00 17.88 -5.64
N GLN A 31 22.56 17.51 -6.84
CA GLN A 31 22.92 16.23 -7.47
C GLN A 31 24.39 16.20 -7.94
N LEU A 32 24.93 17.34 -8.40
CA LEU A 32 26.34 17.43 -8.79
C LEU A 32 27.27 17.27 -7.59
N ILE A 33 26.96 17.94 -6.48
CA ILE A 33 27.73 17.81 -5.23
C ILE A 33 27.59 16.37 -4.69
N GLY A 34 26.36 15.81 -4.75
CA GLY A 34 26.11 14.42 -4.39
C GLY A 34 27.01 13.43 -5.16
N GLY A 35 27.11 13.58 -6.48
CA GLY A 35 27.94 12.72 -7.33
C GLY A 35 29.44 12.83 -7.03
N ILE A 36 29.95 14.02 -6.71
CA ILE A 36 31.36 14.20 -6.31
C ILE A 36 31.64 13.51 -4.97
N VAL A 37 30.75 13.69 -3.99
CA VAL A 37 30.89 13.08 -2.65
C VAL A 37 30.78 11.55 -2.72
N GLU A 38 29.93 11.03 -3.60
CA GLU A 38 29.81 9.60 -3.87
C GLU A 38 31.05 9.03 -4.57
N ALA A 39 31.58 9.74 -5.58
CA ALA A 39 32.82 9.35 -6.28
C ALA A 39 34.06 9.33 -5.35
N LEU A 40 34.10 10.22 -4.36
CA LEU A 40 35.16 10.26 -3.35
C LEU A 40 34.96 9.23 -2.22
N GLY A 41 33.86 8.46 -2.24
CA GLY A 41 33.58 7.44 -1.22
C GLY A 41 33.35 8.00 0.18
N ILE A 42 33.08 9.32 0.30
CA ILE A 42 32.93 10.01 1.59
C ILE A 42 31.61 9.64 2.27
N ARG A 43 30.61 9.18 1.49
CA ARG A 43 29.29 8.82 2.01
C ARG A 43 29.11 7.30 2.03
N LYS A 44 28.64 6.79 3.17
CA LYS A 44 28.12 5.42 3.27
C LYS A 44 26.85 5.31 2.40
N PRO A 45 26.71 4.30 1.53
CA PRO A 45 25.50 4.13 0.74
C PRO A 45 24.30 3.96 1.67
N PRO A 46 23.12 4.47 1.29
CA PRO A 46 21.90 4.25 2.07
C PRO A 46 21.63 2.75 2.20
N PRO A 47 21.02 2.30 3.31
CA PRO A 47 20.60 0.92 3.43
C PRO A 47 19.58 0.57 2.34
N ALA A 48 19.52 -0.70 1.95
CA ALA A 48 18.53 -1.18 1.00
C ALA A 48 17.11 -0.88 1.52
N ALA A 49 16.21 -0.51 0.62
CA ALA A 49 14.81 -0.31 0.97
C ALA A 49 14.24 -1.62 1.55
N PRO A 50 13.53 -1.57 2.70
CA PRO A 50 12.91 -2.75 3.28
C PRO A 50 11.86 -3.32 2.32
N ASP A 51 11.82 -4.66 2.22
CA ASP A 51 10.82 -5.37 1.43
C ASP A 51 9.63 -5.69 2.33
N PHE A 52 8.77 -4.69 2.50
CA PHE A 52 7.59 -4.80 3.35
C PHE A 52 6.66 -5.94 2.93
N VAL A 53 6.66 -6.32 1.65
CA VAL A 53 5.81 -7.42 1.15
C VAL A 53 6.32 -8.75 1.66
N ARG A 54 7.64 -8.97 1.58
CA ARG A 54 8.26 -10.18 2.13
C ARG A 54 8.19 -10.22 3.65
N GLU A 55 8.39 -9.08 4.32
CA GLU A 55 8.39 -8.99 5.78
C GLU A 55 6.99 -9.10 6.39
N SER A 56 5.94 -8.65 5.69
CA SER A 56 4.56 -8.69 6.19
C SER A 56 3.83 -10.00 5.90
N ARG A 57 4.36 -10.84 5.01
CA ARG A 57 3.70 -12.09 4.63
C ARG A 57 3.87 -13.13 5.74
N PRO A 58 2.78 -13.60 6.38
CA PRO A 58 2.87 -14.69 7.33
C PRO A 58 3.33 -15.97 6.62
N GLU A 59 4.20 -16.75 7.26
CA GLU A 59 4.71 -18.02 6.70
C GLU A 59 3.60 -19.06 6.49
N GLN A 60 2.54 -19.00 7.32
CA GLN A 60 1.37 -19.85 7.22
C GLN A 60 0.10 -19.01 7.08
N MET A 61 -0.70 -19.36 6.09
CA MET A 61 -2.02 -18.79 5.86
C MET A 61 -3.06 -19.76 6.40
N ASP A 62 -3.54 -19.52 7.61
CA ASP A 62 -4.64 -20.30 8.21
C ASP A 62 -5.95 -19.92 7.53
N TYR A 63 -6.21 -20.53 6.38
CA TYR A 63 -7.45 -20.32 5.64
C TYR A 63 -8.62 -20.98 6.38
N LEU A 64 -9.45 -20.16 7.02
CA LEU A 64 -10.75 -20.59 7.52
C LEU A 64 -11.75 -20.54 6.37
N PRO A 65 -12.30 -21.69 5.92
CA PRO A 65 -13.33 -21.69 4.90
C PRO A 65 -14.54 -20.93 5.42
N MET A 66 -14.94 -19.88 4.69
CA MET A 66 -16.16 -19.11 4.95
C MET A 66 -17.39 -19.94 4.56
N THR A 67 -17.59 -21.05 5.27
CA THR A 67 -18.85 -21.78 5.22
C THR A 67 -19.86 -20.97 6.01
N PRO A 68 -20.95 -20.49 5.39
CA PRO A 68 -22.00 -19.81 6.14
C PRO A 68 -22.55 -20.81 7.15
N ARG A 69 -22.37 -20.52 8.44
CA ARG A 69 -22.97 -21.32 9.50
C ARG A 69 -24.48 -21.12 9.42
N PRO A 70 -25.29 -22.20 9.48
CA PRO A 70 -26.74 -22.05 9.50
C PRO A 70 -27.14 -21.28 10.78
N GLU A 71 -27.59 -20.05 10.62
CA GLU A 71 -28.13 -19.26 11.72
C GLU A 71 -29.50 -19.80 12.12
N LYS A 72 -29.75 -19.85 13.43
CA LYS A 72 -31.06 -20.22 13.96
C LYS A 72 -32.07 -19.16 13.55
N ARG A 73 -33.10 -19.56 12.79
CA ARG A 73 -34.21 -18.67 12.44
C ARG A 73 -34.94 -18.27 13.71
N LYS A 74 -35.07 -16.96 13.93
CA LYS A 74 -35.88 -16.41 15.02
C LYS A 74 -37.34 -16.79 14.80
N THR A 75 -38.03 -17.15 15.87
CA THR A 75 -39.48 -17.41 15.84
C THR A 75 -40.24 -16.10 15.68
N ALA A 76 -41.51 -16.17 15.25
CA ALA A 76 -42.36 -14.99 15.12
C ALA A 76 -42.51 -14.23 16.45
N ALA A 77 -42.59 -14.95 17.57
CA ALA A 77 -42.67 -14.36 18.90
C ALA A 77 -41.39 -13.59 19.28
N GLU A 78 -40.21 -14.14 18.96
CA GLU A 78 -38.93 -13.47 19.19
C GLU A 78 -38.77 -12.20 18.35
N LEU A 79 -39.27 -12.20 17.12
CA LEU A 79 -39.27 -11.02 16.26
C LEU A 79 -40.21 -9.93 16.79
N GLN A 80 -41.40 -10.32 17.29
CA GLN A 80 -42.33 -9.38 17.92
C GLN A 80 -41.76 -8.77 19.21
N ALA A 81 -41.11 -9.60 20.05
CA ALA A 81 -40.46 -9.12 21.27
C ALA A 81 -39.31 -8.14 20.95
N ALA A 82 -38.48 -8.46 19.96
CA ALA A 82 -37.42 -7.56 19.50
C ALA A 82 -37.98 -6.25 18.94
N GLY A 83 -39.09 -6.30 18.18
CA GLY A 83 -39.77 -5.09 17.69
C GLY A 83 -40.26 -4.19 18.82
N ALA A 84 -40.90 -4.78 19.83
CA ALA A 84 -41.38 -4.04 21.00
C ALA A 84 -40.23 -3.39 21.80
N GLU A 85 -39.07 -4.06 21.89
CA GLU A 85 -37.88 -3.50 22.53
C GLU A 85 -37.31 -2.31 21.75
N LEU A 86 -37.21 -2.43 20.42
CA LEU A 86 -36.76 -1.33 19.55
C LEU A 86 -37.68 -0.12 19.64
N GLU A 87 -39.00 -0.31 19.68
CA GLU A 87 -39.95 0.79 19.83
C GLU A 87 -39.81 1.52 21.17
N ARG A 88 -39.58 0.77 22.27
CA ARG A 88 -39.32 1.36 23.59
C ARG A 88 -38.04 2.18 23.58
N ALA A 89 -36.95 1.62 23.04
CA ALA A 89 -35.67 2.32 22.92
C ALA A 89 -35.80 3.58 22.05
N ALA A 90 -36.51 3.50 20.92
CA ALA A 90 -36.76 4.64 20.05
C ALA A 90 -37.60 5.73 20.75
N ALA A 91 -38.61 5.36 21.53
CA ALA A 91 -39.40 6.32 22.31
C ALA A 91 -38.53 7.01 23.37
N GLU A 92 -37.66 6.27 24.05
CA GLU A 92 -36.74 6.84 25.03
C GLU A 92 -35.71 7.78 24.38
N ASN A 93 -35.13 7.37 23.26
CA ASN A 93 -34.17 8.20 22.51
C ASN A 93 -34.81 9.50 22.02
N ARG A 94 -36.07 9.46 21.55
CA ARG A 94 -36.82 10.68 21.19
C ARG A 94 -37.02 11.59 22.40
N ARG A 95 -37.35 11.05 23.57
CA ARG A 95 -37.48 11.83 24.81
C ARG A 95 -36.17 12.46 25.25
N ARG A 96 -35.05 11.75 25.08
CA ARG A 96 -33.71 12.26 25.40
C ARG A 96 -33.29 13.35 24.40
N GLY A 97 -33.48 13.11 23.10
CA GLY A 97 -33.20 14.08 22.04
C GLY A 97 -33.99 15.38 22.19
N ALA A 98 -35.26 15.31 22.56
CA ALA A 98 -36.09 16.50 22.82
C ALA A 98 -35.60 17.37 23.99
N ARG A 99 -34.73 16.85 24.87
CA ARG A 99 -34.15 17.60 25.99
C ARG A 99 -32.81 18.25 25.64
N VAL A 100 -32.23 17.92 24.49
CA VAL A 100 -30.96 18.51 24.05
C VAL A 100 -31.27 19.73 23.19
N LYS A 101 -30.82 20.91 23.64
CA LYS A 101 -30.91 22.15 22.86
C LYS A 101 -29.92 22.05 21.70
N VAL A 102 -30.42 22.00 20.47
CA VAL A 102 -29.58 22.12 19.26
C VAL A 102 -29.09 23.57 19.23
N PRO A 103 -27.77 23.84 19.28
CA PRO A 103 -27.24 25.18 19.08
C PRO A 103 -27.45 25.60 17.62
N ASP A 104 -27.88 26.85 17.42
CA ASP A 104 -27.99 27.48 16.08
C ASP A 104 -26.61 27.68 15.43
#